data_AF-A0AAW4L9E1-F1
#
_entry.id   AF-A0AAW4L9E1-F1
#
_cell.length_a   1.000
_cell.length_b   1.000
_cell.length_c   1.000
_cell.angle_alpha   90.00
_cell.angle_beta   90.00
_cell.angle_gamma   90.00
#
_symmetry.space_group_name_H-M   'P 1'
#
loop_
_entity.id
_entity.type
_entity.pdbx_description
1 polymer ?
#
loop_
_entity_poly.entity_id
_entity_poly.type
_entity_poly.pdbx_seq_one_letter_code
_entity_poly.pdbx_strand_id
1 'polypeptide(L)'
;MLKRLSISVLACLLFAGLSGTALATSYYDYSDATGYTQAKHSTADWQRLGRNWDAESSQKAIDTSDDGVSWSIDNGLTWGHKDLTAGQTVKFKFDMYKKEWGRHLEDHLKVWIDWNQDKDFTDAGETVYQAAWDFKKENGYQYGDGFAGISKSFFTSITIPDYAKLGDTWLRARVVCSADNPDLNKMTSTDYYWQGEVEDWKLTVNPVPEPSTMLLVGLGLGGLAVFRRKFQK
;
A
#
# COMPACT_ATOMS: atom_id res chain seq x y z
N MET A 1 43.70 -57.60 -44.02
CA MET A 1 42.87 -58.42 -43.12
C MET A 1 42.24 -57.50 -42.09
N LEU A 2 40.99 -57.09 -42.31
CA LEU A 2 40.27 -56.15 -41.44
C LEU A 2 40.03 -56.79 -40.06
N LYS A 3 40.51 -56.15 -38.99
CA LYS A 3 40.06 -56.44 -37.62
C LYS A 3 39.20 -55.29 -37.13
N ARG A 4 38.04 -55.68 -36.62
CA ARG A 4 36.85 -54.87 -36.36
C ARG A 4 37.10 -53.90 -35.20
N LEU A 5 36.77 -52.62 -35.43
CA LEU A 5 36.67 -51.60 -34.40
C LEU A 5 35.46 -51.94 -33.51
N SER A 6 35.68 -52.16 -32.22
CA SER A 6 34.61 -52.44 -31.26
C SER A 6 33.88 -51.15 -30.90
N ILE A 7 32.62 -51.06 -31.34
CA ILE A 7 31.66 -50.02 -31.00
C ILE A 7 31.16 -50.32 -29.58
N SER A 8 31.87 -49.89 -28.54
CA SER A 8 31.37 -49.97 -27.15
C SER A 8 31.98 -48.94 -26.18
N VAL A 9 32.75 -47.96 -26.65
CA VAL A 9 33.27 -46.87 -25.77
C VAL A 9 32.97 -45.50 -26.38
N LEU A 10 31.76 -45.33 -26.89
CA LEU A 10 31.26 -44.02 -27.37
C LEU A 10 29.91 -43.71 -26.72
N ALA A 11 29.88 -43.77 -25.39
CA ALA A 11 28.72 -43.41 -24.58
C ALA A 11 29.16 -42.65 -23.32
N CYS A 12 29.94 -41.60 -23.51
CA CYS A 12 30.18 -40.55 -22.51
C CYS A 12 30.77 -39.37 -23.28
N LEU A 13 30.25 -38.15 -23.03
CA LEU A 13 30.65 -36.85 -23.62
C LEU A 13 29.76 -36.28 -24.73
N LEU A 14 28.44 -36.33 -24.58
CA LEU A 14 27.54 -35.37 -25.24
C LEU A 14 26.47 -34.80 -24.28
N PHE A 15 26.88 -34.46 -23.06
CA PHE A 15 26.05 -33.64 -22.16
C PHE A 15 26.92 -32.53 -21.56
N ALA A 16 27.30 -31.57 -22.41
CA ALA A 16 27.82 -30.29 -21.95
C ALA A 16 27.28 -29.22 -22.88
N GLY A 17 26.45 -28.32 -22.35
CA GLY A 17 26.03 -27.12 -23.07
C GLY A 17 24.52 -26.97 -23.30
N LEU A 18 23.71 -27.19 -22.28
CA LEU A 18 22.54 -26.34 -22.07
C LEU A 18 22.57 -25.87 -20.61
N SER A 19 23.47 -24.95 -20.30
CA SER A 19 23.19 -24.00 -19.23
C SER A 19 22.00 -23.19 -19.73
N GLY A 20 20.79 -23.61 -19.36
CA GLY A 20 19.64 -22.75 -19.48
C GLY A 20 20.02 -21.45 -18.80
N THR A 21 20.13 -20.37 -19.58
CA THR A 21 19.98 -19.04 -19.03
C THR A 21 18.52 -19.01 -18.55
N ALA A 22 18.29 -19.47 -17.32
CA ALA A 22 17.13 -19.00 -16.59
C ALA A 22 17.34 -17.49 -16.56
N LEU A 23 16.67 -16.78 -17.45
CA LEU A 23 16.49 -15.35 -17.30
C LEU A 23 15.86 -15.23 -15.91
N ALA A 24 16.65 -14.82 -14.93
CA ALA A 24 16.15 -14.46 -13.63
C ALA A 24 15.32 -13.21 -13.86
N THR A 25 14.07 -13.38 -14.28
CA THR A 25 13.05 -12.33 -14.22
C THR A 25 12.82 -12.11 -12.74
N SER A 26 13.59 -11.21 -12.13
CA SER A 26 13.28 -10.70 -10.81
C SER A 26 11.98 -9.92 -10.96
N TYR A 27 10.87 -10.57 -10.64
CA TYR A 27 9.60 -9.89 -10.50
C TYR A 27 9.61 -9.20 -9.13
N TYR A 28 9.50 -7.88 -9.15
CA TYR A 28 9.34 -7.11 -7.94
C TYR A 28 7.87 -6.68 -7.86
N ASP A 29 7.33 -6.59 -6.66
CA ASP A 29 6.17 -5.72 -6.45
C ASP A 29 6.68 -4.26 -6.55
N TYR A 30 6.06 -3.45 -7.41
CA TYR A 30 6.44 -2.08 -7.66
C TYR A 30 5.32 -1.13 -7.26
N SER A 31 5.68 0.01 -6.67
CA SER A 31 4.73 1.04 -6.32
C SER A 31 4.05 1.69 -7.54
N ASP A 32 2.73 1.82 -7.52
CA ASP A 32 1.92 2.30 -8.65
C ASP A 32 1.67 3.81 -8.73
N ALA A 33 1.91 4.55 -7.65
CA ALA A 33 1.65 5.98 -7.61
C ALA A 33 2.44 6.70 -8.72
N THR A 34 1.71 7.24 -9.69
CA THR A 34 2.31 7.75 -10.93
C THR A 34 2.98 9.10 -10.72
N GLY A 35 4.27 9.17 -11.05
CA GLY A 35 5.07 10.39 -10.94
C GLY A 35 5.81 10.53 -9.62
N TYR A 36 5.68 9.54 -8.73
CA TYR A 36 6.43 9.42 -7.49
C TYR A 36 7.71 8.63 -7.72
N THR A 37 8.69 8.86 -6.85
CA THR A 37 9.86 7.99 -6.76
C THR A 37 9.42 6.57 -6.38
N GLN A 38 10.00 5.59 -7.06
CA GLN A 38 9.62 4.19 -6.96
C GLN A 38 9.96 3.60 -5.58
N ALA A 39 9.02 2.87 -5.00
CA ALA A 39 9.25 1.84 -3.99
C ALA A 39 9.07 0.46 -4.63
N LYS A 40 9.74 -0.56 -4.10
CA LYS A 40 9.59 -1.94 -4.58
C LYS A 40 10.04 -3.01 -3.58
N HIS A 41 9.48 -4.22 -3.73
CA HIS A 41 9.81 -5.40 -2.93
C HIS A 41 10.17 -6.61 -3.80
N SER A 42 11.12 -7.45 -3.36
CA SER A 42 11.46 -8.68 -4.10
C SER A 42 10.52 -9.85 -3.84
N THR A 43 9.88 -9.90 -2.67
CA THR A 43 8.97 -10.98 -2.26
C THR A 43 8.13 -10.53 -1.08
N ALA A 44 6.91 -11.05 -0.97
CA ALA A 44 6.02 -10.89 0.18
C ALA A 44 5.77 -12.20 0.93
N ASP A 45 6.71 -13.15 0.86
CA ASP A 45 6.54 -14.48 1.47
C ASP A 45 6.36 -14.43 2.99
N TRP A 46 6.92 -13.43 3.64
CA TRP A 46 6.79 -13.27 5.09
C TRP A 46 5.60 -12.41 5.47
N GLN A 47 5.46 -11.22 4.90
CA GLN A 47 4.38 -10.29 5.21
C GLN A 47 3.96 -9.49 3.98
N ARG A 48 2.66 -9.18 3.94
CA ARG A 48 1.97 -8.41 2.89
C ARG A 48 0.74 -7.71 3.45
N LEU A 49 0.25 -6.72 2.72
CA LEU A 49 -1.08 -6.19 2.88
C LEU A 49 -2.05 -7.10 2.14
N GLY A 50 -3.16 -7.42 2.80
CA GLY A 50 -4.13 -8.34 2.23
C GLY A 50 -3.58 -9.75 2.01
N ARG A 51 -4.19 -10.53 1.13
CA ARG A 51 -3.83 -11.95 0.89
C ARG A 51 -3.30 -12.21 -0.50
N ASN A 52 -3.50 -11.27 -1.41
CA ASN A 52 -2.95 -11.39 -2.72
C ASN A 52 -1.53 -10.83 -2.69
N TRP A 53 -0.81 -11.12 -3.75
CA TRP A 53 0.51 -10.57 -4.01
C TRP A 53 0.75 -10.95 -5.45
N ASP A 54 0.97 -9.95 -6.27
CA ASP A 54 1.48 -10.13 -7.60
C ASP A 54 2.84 -9.48 -7.73
N ALA A 55 3.52 -9.96 -8.75
CA ALA A 55 4.90 -9.63 -8.99
C ALA A 55 4.92 -9.04 -10.38
N GLU A 56 5.54 -7.87 -10.50
CA GLU A 56 5.50 -7.08 -11.70
C GLU A 56 6.88 -6.95 -12.36
N SER A 57 6.88 -6.69 -13.66
CA SER A 57 8.12 -6.52 -14.44
C SER A 57 8.63 -5.08 -14.46
N SER A 58 7.77 -4.12 -14.12
CA SER A 58 8.07 -2.68 -14.10
C SER A 58 7.01 -1.94 -13.30
N GLN A 59 7.35 -0.76 -12.81
CA GLN A 59 6.39 0.22 -12.27
C GLN A 59 5.20 0.41 -13.24
N LYS A 60 3.98 0.40 -12.70
CA LYS A 60 2.73 0.66 -13.44
C LYS A 60 2.33 -0.46 -14.41
N ALA A 61 2.71 -1.71 -14.14
CA ALA A 61 1.91 -2.78 -14.70
C ALA A 61 0.51 -2.69 -14.05
N ILE A 62 -0.50 -3.31 -14.68
CA ILE A 62 -1.85 -3.25 -14.12
C ILE A 62 -1.84 -4.21 -12.92
N ASP A 63 -1.65 -3.64 -11.73
CA ASP A 63 -1.83 -4.36 -10.49
C ASP A 63 -3.32 -4.63 -10.30
N THR A 64 -3.68 -5.90 -10.19
CA THR A 64 -5.06 -6.32 -9.91
C THR A 64 -5.20 -6.96 -8.53
N SER A 65 -4.10 -6.98 -7.80
CA SER A 65 -3.92 -7.70 -6.56
C SER A 65 -3.88 -6.78 -5.35
N ASP A 66 -3.63 -5.48 -5.53
CA ASP A 66 -3.79 -4.39 -4.55
C ASP A 66 -4.94 -4.69 -3.57
N ASP A 67 -4.59 -5.09 -2.34
CA ASP A 67 -5.54 -5.45 -1.30
C ASP A 67 -5.11 -5.06 0.12
N GLY A 68 -5.94 -5.38 1.11
CA GLY A 68 -5.65 -5.05 2.50
C GLY A 68 -5.76 -3.58 2.92
N VAL A 69 -5.89 -2.61 2.01
CA VAL A 69 -6.15 -1.20 2.35
C VAL A 69 -7.62 -0.83 2.11
N SER A 70 -8.27 -0.27 3.12
CA SER A 70 -9.64 0.25 2.99
C SER A 70 -9.92 1.37 3.99
N TRP A 71 -10.94 2.17 3.73
CA TRP A 71 -11.34 3.22 4.66
C TRP A 71 -12.86 3.36 4.79
N SER A 72 -13.24 4.08 5.83
CA SER A 72 -14.61 4.31 6.22
C SER A 72 -14.82 5.78 6.59
N ILE A 73 -15.91 6.34 6.08
CA ILE A 73 -16.41 7.68 6.41
C ILE A 73 -17.57 7.65 7.42
N ASP A 74 -17.95 6.46 7.90
CA ASP A 74 -19.07 6.22 8.82
C ASP A 74 -18.61 5.46 10.08
N ASN A 75 -17.37 5.73 10.52
CA ASN A 75 -16.77 5.16 11.72
C ASN A 75 -16.64 3.62 11.73
N GLY A 76 -16.50 3.02 10.54
CA GLY A 76 -16.27 1.60 10.34
C GLY A 76 -17.55 0.77 10.19
N LEU A 77 -18.71 1.40 9.95
CA LEU A 77 -19.94 0.68 9.62
C LEU A 77 -19.87 0.09 8.21
N THR A 78 -19.32 0.84 7.26
CA THR A 78 -19.01 0.39 5.90
C THR A 78 -17.54 0.64 5.58
N TRP A 79 -16.93 -0.32 4.88
CA TRP A 79 -15.53 -0.25 4.43
C TRP A 79 -15.48 -0.26 2.92
N GLY A 80 -14.61 0.56 2.35
CA GLY A 80 -14.37 0.62 0.90
C GLY A 80 -13.47 1.80 0.56
N HIS A 81 -13.60 2.29 -0.67
CA HIS A 81 -12.75 3.34 -1.21
C HIS A 81 -13.56 4.58 -1.57
N LYS A 82 -14.36 5.08 -0.62
CA LYS A 82 -15.25 6.23 -0.84
C LYS A 82 -14.46 7.53 -0.94
N ASP A 83 -14.90 8.47 -1.77
CA ASP A 83 -14.27 9.78 -1.84
C ASP A 83 -14.22 10.47 -0.46
N LEU A 84 -13.17 11.27 -0.29
CA LEU A 84 -12.90 11.99 0.93
C LEU A 84 -13.40 13.44 0.84
N THR A 85 -13.58 14.08 1.98
CA THR A 85 -13.92 15.50 2.10
C THR A 85 -12.91 16.17 3.03
N ALA A 86 -12.40 17.34 2.66
CA ALA A 86 -11.51 18.12 3.54
C ALA A 86 -12.15 18.33 4.93
N GLY A 87 -11.36 18.29 6.00
CA GLY A 87 -11.82 18.45 7.38
C GLY A 87 -12.61 17.28 7.96
N GLN A 88 -13.01 16.28 7.16
CA GLN A 88 -13.73 15.12 7.67
C GLN A 88 -12.77 14.15 8.40
N THR A 89 -13.28 13.40 9.38
CA THR A 89 -12.51 12.31 10.00
C THR A 89 -12.80 11.00 9.29
N VAL A 90 -11.74 10.32 8.83
CA VAL A 90 -11.78 9.07 8.08
C VAL A 90 -11.10 7.98 8.90
N LYS A 91 -11.71 6.80 8.98
CA LYS A 91 -11.11 5.64 9.64
C LYS A 91 -10.50 4.72 8.59
N PHE A 92 -9.18 4.58 8.61
CA PHE A 92 -8.44 3.67 7.75
C PHE A 92 -8.24 2.32 8.42
N LYS A 93 -8.23 1.26 7.61
CA LYS A 93 -7.92 -0.11 8.00
C LYS A 93 -6.86 -0.67 7.06
N PHE A 94 -5.83 -1.25 7.66
CA PHE A 94 -4.76 -1.97 6.98
C PHE A 94 -4.76 -3.41 7.48
N ASP A 95 -5.21 -4.33 6.64
CA ASP A 95 -5.18 -5.77 6.91
C ASP A 95 -3.82 -6.32 6.49
N MET A 96 -3.00 -6.73 7.45
CA MET A 96 -1.71 -7.35 7.18
C MET A 96 -1.83 -8.87 7.29
N TYR A 97 -1.25 -9.60 6.34
CA TYR A 97 -1.19 -11.05 6.35
C TYR A 97 0.26 -11.52 6.42
N LYS A 98 0.50 -12.41 7.37
CA LYS A 98 1.77 -13.10 7.55
C LYS A 98 1.64 -14.50 6.96
N LYS A 99 2.18 -14.69 5.76
CA LYS A 99 2.15 -15.99 5.07
C LYS A 99 3.12 -16.96 5.75
N GLU A 100 4.35 -16.52 6.04
CA GLU A 100 5.37 -17.30 6.74
C GLU A 100 5.88 -16.56 7.99
N TRP A 101 6.40 -17.32 8.97
CA TRP A 101 6.97 -16.75 10.19
C TRP A 101 8.13 -15.81 9.91
N GLY A 102 8.96 -16.19 8.94
CA GLY A 102 10.18 -15.49 8.56
C GLY A 102 11.25 -15.50 9.65
N ARG A 103 12.35 -14.82 9.34
CA ARG A 103 13.57 -14.77 10.17
C ARG A 103 13.80 -13.39 10.80
N HIS A 104 12.75 -12.75 11.29
CA HIS A 104 12.77 -11.42 11.91
C HIS A 104 11.96 -11.45 13.23
N LEU A 105 11.86 -10.32 13.94
CA LEU A 105 11.16 -10.25 15.24
C LEU A 105 9.84 -9.48 15.17
N GLU A 106 9.74 -8.58 14.21
CA GLU A 106 8.58 -7.72 14.02
C GLU A 106 8.38 -7.43 12.52
N ASP A 107 7.13 -7.26 12.14
CA ASP A 107 6.73 -6.71 10.85
C ASP A 107 6.36 -5.23 11.02
N HIS A 108 6.87 -4.39 10.16
CA HIS A 108 6.65 -2.95 10.13
C HIS A 108 5.57 -2.63 9.10
N LEU A 109 4.63 -1.76 9.47
CA LEU A 109 3.69 -1.09 8.58
C LEU A 109 3.94 0.40 8.69
N LYS A 110 4.10 1.09 7.56
CA LYS A 110 4.16 2.55 7.51
C LYS A 110 3.35 3.07 6.34
N VAL A 111 2.62 4.17 6.58
CA VAL A 111 1.64 4.72 5.66
C VAL A 111 1.84 6.21 5.49
N TRP A 112 1.81 6.64 4.24
CA TRP A 112 1.91 8.03 3.84
C TRP A 112 0.70 8.46 3.01
N ILE A 113 0.36 9.74 3.07
CA ILE A 113 -0.59 10.39 2.16
C ILE A 113 0.02 11.70 1.71
N ASP A 114 0.11 11.91 0.39
CA ASP A 114 0.58 13.16 -0.20
C ASP A 114 -0.55 14.20 -0.10
N TRP A 115 -0.50 15.11 0.87
CA TRP A 115 -1.61 16.07 1.05
C TRP A 115 -1.51 17.27 0.11
N ASN A 116 -0.31 17.58 -0.35
CA ASN A 116 -0.02 18.78 -1.10
C ASN A 116 0.09 18.51 -2.62
N GLN A 117 -0.09 17.26 -3.06
CA GLN A 117 -0.01 16.77 -4.43
C GLN A 117 1.29 17.15 -5.16
N ASP A 118 2.42 17.19 -4.47
CA ASP A 118 3.72 17.51 -5.07
C ASP A 118 4.51 16.29 -5.56
N LYS A 119 3.96 15.09 -5.34
CA LYS A 119 4.49 13.80 -5.79
C LYS A 119 5.69 13.30 -5.01
N ASP A 120 5.81 13.72 -3.75
CA ASP A 120 6.60 13.01 -2.77
C ASP A 120 5.80 12.71 -1.49
N PHE A 121 6.48 12.12 -0.50
CA PHE A 121 5.88 11.71 0.77
C PHE A 121 6.75 12.16 1.96
N THR A 122 7.60 13.16 1.73
CA THR A 122 8.65 13.56 2.67
C THR A 122 8.26 14.78 3.50
N ASP A 123 7.11 15.38 3.20
CA ASP A 123 6.65 16.56 3.90
C ASP A 123 6.11 16.26 5.31
N ALA A 124 6.10 17.31 6.12
CA ALA A 124 5.55 17.26 7.47
C ALA A 124 4.04 16.97 7.42
N GLY A 125 3.63 15.91 8.12
CA GLY A 125 2.22 15.50 8.20
C GLY A 125 1.80 14.47 7.16
N GLU A 126 2.70 14.06 6.25
CA GLU A 126 2.39 13.04 5.25
C GLU A 126 2.59 11.62 5.74
N THR A 127 3.48 11.39 6.72
CA THR A 127 3.48 10.12 7.47
C THR A 127 2.27 10.10 8.40
N VAL A 128 1.23 9.35 8.01
CA VAL A 128 -0.07 9.36 8.72
C VAL A 128 -0.24 8.19 9.69
N TYR A 129 0.53 7.12 9.51
CA TYR A 129 0.48 5.96 10.40
C TYR A 129 1.77 5.14 10.34
N GLN A 130 2.16 4.57 11.48
CA GLN A 130 3.17 3.53 11.54
C GLN A 130 2.91 2.58 12.71
N ALA A 131 3.20 1.30 12.53
CA ALA A 131 3.04 0.28 13.56
C ALA A 131 4.04 -0.86 13.38
N ALA A 132 4.42 -1.49 14.49
CA ALA A 132 5.13 -2.75 14.50
C ALA A 132 4.20 -3.88 14.97
N TRP A 133 4.26 -5.02 14.30
CA TRP A 133 3.66 -6.27 14.73
C TRP A 133 4.72 -7.15 15.38
N ASP A 134 4.85 -7.01 16.70
CA ASP A 134 5.60 -7.97 17.49
C ASP A 134 4.88 -9.32 17.52
N PHE A 135 5.59 -10.38 17.13
CA PHE A 135 5.19 -11.76 17.37
C PHE A 135 6.15 -12.32 18.42
N LYS A 136 5.96 -11.89 19.67
CA LYS A 136 6.79 -12.35 20.79
C LYS A 136 6.86 -13.88 20.78
N LYS A 137 8.07 -14.41 20.98
CA LYS A 137 8.34 -15.85 21.17
C LYS A 137 7.58 -16.36 22.39
N GLU A 138 6.31 -16.70 22.28
CA GLU A 138 5.71 -17.65 23.21
C GLU A 138 6.30 -19.04 22.94
N ASN A 139 6.30 -19.91 23.96
CA ASN A 139 6.73 -21.29 23.80
C ASN A 139 5.87 -21.99 22.75
N GLY A 140 6.48 -22.36 21.62
CA GLY A 140 5.81 -22.99 20.48
C GLY A 140 5.86 -22.17 19.18
N TYR A 141 6.32 -20.92 19.22
CA TYR A 141 6.57 -20.14 17.99
C TYR A 141 7.73 -20.71 17.19
N GLN A 142 7.49 -20.98 15.92
CA GLN A 142 8.49 -21.46 14.97
C GLN A 142 9.20 -20.26 14.34
N TYR A 143 10.52 -20.20 14.50
CA TYR A 143 11.35 -19.26 13.76
C TYR A 143 11.81 -19.92 12.46
N GLY A 144 11.67 -19.24 11.33
CA GLY A 144 12.05 -19.75 10.01
C GLY A 144 10.97 -19.57 8.95
N ASP A 145 11.20 -20.13 7.78
CA ASP A 145 10.37 -19.94 6.57
C ASP A 145 9.18 -20.93 6.57
N GLY A 146 8.60 -21.18 7.75
CA GLY A 146 7.45 -22.04 7.93
C GLY A 146 6.14 -21.27 7.78
N PHE A 147 5.08 -21.96 7.33
CA PHE A 147 3.76 -21.34 7.16
C PHE A 147 3.19 -20.83 8.50
N ALA A 148 2.83 -19.55 8.54
CA ALA A 148 2.17 -18.90 9.66
C ALA A 148 0.66 -18.78 9.40
N GLY A 149 0.27 -18.20 8.26
CA GLY A 149 -1.12 -18.09 7.83
C GLY A 149 -2.00 -17.22 8.73
N ILE A 150 -1.43 -16.20 9.39
CA ILE A 150 -2.13 -15.35 10.35
C ILE A 150 -2.32 -13.93 9.79
N SER A 151 -3.36 -13.23 10.26
CA SER A 151 -3.65 -11.85 9.86
C SER A 151 -3.79 -10.94 11.07
N LYS A 152 -3.51 -9.65 10.88
CA LYS A 152 -3.76 -8.60 11.86
C LYS A 152 -4.23 -7.33 11.15
N SER A 153 -5.32 -6.76 11.62
CA SER A 153 -5.82 -5.47 11.13
C SER A 153 -5.32 -4.33 12.02
N PHE A 154 -4.82 -3.28 11.39
CA PHE A 154 -4.46 -2.02 12.03
C PHE A 154 -5.50 -0.96 11.68
N PHE A 155 -5.78 -0.07 12.62
CA PHE A 155 -6.76 0.99 12.46
C PHE A 155 -6.16 2.33 12.86
N THR A 156 -6.49 3.36 12.10
CA THR A 156 -6.19 4.75 12.47
C THR A 156 -7.33 5.65 12.03
N SER A 157 -7.56 6.73 12.78
CA SER A 157 -8.50 7.78 12.40
C SER A 157 -7.72 9.04 12.08
N ILE A 158 -7.90 9.52 10.85
CA ILE A 158 -7.20 10.69 10.32
C ILE A 158 -8.26 11.74 9.99
N THR A 159 -8.09 12.95 10.52
CA THR A 159 -8.82 14.12 10.03
C THR A 159 -8.12 14.61 8.78
N ILE A 160 -8.83 14.65 7.65
CA ILE A 160 -8.27 15.15 6.38
C ILE A 160 -7.90 16.62 6.58
N PRO A 161 -6.63 17.02 6.36
CA PRO A 161 -6.20 18.38 6.65
C PRO A 161 -6.96 19.41 5.82
N ASP A 162 -7.30 20.55 6.42
CA ASP A 162 -7.99 21.65 5.71
C ASP A 162 -7.13 22.27 4.60
N TYR A 163 -5.81 22.06 4.66
CA TYR A 163 -4.85 22.49 3.63
C TYR A 163 -4.62 21.44 2.54
N ALA A 164 -5.23 20.25 2.64
CA ALA A 164 -5.10 19.23 1.61
C ALA A 164 -5.60 19.77 0.28
N LYS A 165 -4.82 19.60 -0.79
CA LYS A 165 -5.26 20.00 -2.13
C LYS A 165 -6.43 19.12 -2.56
N LEU A 166 -7.42 19.76 -3.18
CA LEU A 166 -8.60 19.07 -3.71
C LEU A 166 -8.24 18.26 -4.96
N GLY A 167 -8.99 17.19 -5.21
CA GLY A 167 -8.78 16.26 -6.31
C GLY A 167 -8.01 15.01 -5.91
N ASP A 168 -7.43 14.35 -6.92
CA ASP A 168 -6.72 13.09 -6.77
C ASP A 168 -5.38 13.29 -6.05
N THR A 169 -5.12 12.46 -5.06
CA THR A 169 -3.80 12.25 -4.45
C THR A 169 -3.54 10.77 -4.18
N TRP A 170 -2.40 10.42 -3.60
CA TRP A 170 -2.01 9.04 -3.33
C TRP A 170 -1.80 8.79 -1.84
N LEU A 171 -2.32 7.63 -1.41
CA LEU A 171 -1.91 6.94 -0.20
C LEU A 171 -0.90 5.88 -0.60
N ARG A 172 0.20 5.78 0.14
CA ARG A 172 1.15 4.68 0.05
C ARG A 172 1.19 3.93 1.37
N ALA A 173 0.91 2.64 1.37
CA ALA A 173 1.14 1.77 2.51
C ALA A 173 2.26 0.80 2.16
N ARG A 174 3.24 0.67 3.03
CA ARG A 174 4.32 -0.32 2.86
C ARG A 174 4.40 -1.21 4.09
N VAL A 175 4.66 -2.47 3.85
CA VAL A 175 4.99 -3.44 4.90
C VAL A 175 6.38 -4.00 4.66
N VAL A 176 7.18 -4.12 5.72
CA VAL A 176 8.59 -4.57 5.66
C VAL A 176 8.88 -5.38 6.93
N CYS A 177 9.88 -6.25 6.92
CA CYS A 177 10.27 -6.99 8.11
C CYS A 177 11.50 -6.37 8.81
N SER A 178 11.65 -6.64 10.12
CA SER A 178 12.77 -6.09 10.91
C SER A 178 14.16 -6.60 10.51
N ALA A 179 14.24 -7.68 9.71
CA ALA A 179 15.53 -8.15 9.18
C ALA A 179 16.02 -7.28 8.02
N ASP A 180 15.10 -6.63 7.31
CA ASP A 180 15.38 -5.80 6.15
C ASP A 180 15.44 -4.31 6.54
N ASN A 181 14.53 -3.88 7.41
CA ASN A 181 14.55 -2.56 8.04
C ASN A 181 14.47 -2.70 9.57
N PRO A 182 15.59 -2.62 10.31
CA PRO A 182 15.60 -2.83 11.77
C PRO A 182 15.02 -1.68 12.60
N ASP A 183 14.69 -0.54 11.99
CA ASP A 183 14.18 0.65 12.68
C ASP A 183 12.99 1.22 11.89
N LEU A 184 11.77 1.00 12.39
CA LEU A 184 10.52 1.45 11.77
C LEU A 184 10.56 2.94 11.40
N ASN A 185 11.24 3.78 12.17
CA ASN A 185 11.31 5.21 11.89
C ASN A 185 12.13 5.53 10.64
N LYS A 186 13.09 4.67 10.28
CA LYS A 186 13.94 4.79 9.09
C LYS A 186 13.33 4.17 7.83
N MET A 187 12.19 3.51 7.96
CA MET A 187 11.45 3.01 6.81
C MET A 187 11.03 4.17 5.90
N THR A 188 11.41 4.08 4.64
CA THR A 188 11.22 5.09 3.59
C THR A 188 9.97 4.80 2.75
N SER A 189 9.37 5.84 2.18
CA SER A 189 8.27 5.72 1.20
C SER A 189 8.76 5.30 -0.19
N THR A 190 10.07 5.32 -0.41
CA THR A 190 10.77 5.02 -1.67
C THR A 190 11.78 3.90 -1.48
N ASP A 191 12.46 3.52 -2.56
CA ASP A 191 13.57 2.56 -2.55
C ASP A 191 13.15 1.10 -2.35
N TYR A 192 14.17 0.25 -2.41
CA TYR A 192 14.06 -1.19 -2.40
C TYR A 192 14.07 -1.76 -0.98
N TYR A 193 13.18 -2.72 -0.74
CA TYR A 193 13.28 -3.68 0.35
C TYR A 193 13.21 -5.10 -0.25
N TRP A 194 13.88 -6.06 0.34
CA TRP A 194 13.82 -7.46 -0.08
C TRP A 194 12.46 -8.11 0.27
N GLN A 195 11.94 -7.86 1.47
CA GLN A 195 10.70 -8.48 1.95
C GLN A 195 9.60 -7.46 2.20
N GLY A 196 8.39 -7.82 1.81
CA GLY A 196 7.20 -7.03 2.05
C GLY A 196 6.43 -6.71 0.79
N GLU A 197 5.66 -5.64 0.87
CA GLU A 197 4.79 -5.18 -0.20
C GLU A 197 4.57 -3.67 -0.11
N VAL A 198 4.30 -3.05 -1.25
CA VAL A 198 3.84 -1.66 -1.37
C VAL A 198 2.46 -1.64 -2.02
N GLU A 199 1.54 -0.93 -1.37
CA GLU A 199 0.17 -0.73 -1.83
C GLU A 199 -0.06 0.76 -2.04
N ASP A 200 -0.38 1.15 -3.27
CA ASP A 200 -0.62 2.55 -3.62
C ASP A 200 -2.08 2.77 -4.00
N TRP A 201 -2.81 3.50 -3.15
CA TRP A 201 -4.23 3.77 -3.36
C TRP A 201 -4.48 5.23 -3.71
N LYS A 202 -5.13 5.46 -4.84
CA LYS A 202 -5.60 6.79 -5.20
C LYS A 202 -6.74 7.23 -4.27
N LEU A 203 -6.61 8.44 -3.72
CA LEU A 203 -7.62 9.11 -2.91
C LEU A 203 -8.18 10.31 -3.68
N THR A 204 -9.49 10.55 -3.57
CA THR A 204 -10.11 11.78 -4.10
C THR A 204 -10.52 12.67 -2.94
N VAL A 205 -10.01 13.90 -2.85
CA VAL A 205 -10.39 14.87 -1.81
C VAL A 205 -11.33 15.93 -2.38
N ASN A 206 -12.56 15.95 -1.87
CA ASN A 206 -13.60 16.91 -2.23
C ASN A 206 -13.64 18.12 -1.29
N PRO A 207 -14.12 19.28 -1.77
CA PRO A 207 -14.35 20.43 -0.91
C PRO A 207 -15.42 20.11 0.14
N VAL A 208 -15.35 20.79 1.28
CA VAL A 208 -16.42 20.76 2.28
C VAL A 208 -17.74 21.18 1.62
N PRO A 209 -18.83 20.39 1.73
CA PRO A 209 -20.13 20.81 1.24
C PRO A 209 -20.53 22.13 1.89
N GLU A 210 -20.92 23.12 1.08
CA GLU A 210 -21.40 24.40 1.57
C GLU A 210 -22.48 24.19 2.65
N PRO A 211 -22.36 24.80 3.85
CA PRO A 211 -23.37 24.66 4.87
C PRO A 211 -24.74 25.09 4.32
N SER A 212 -25.72 24.20 4.36
CA SER A 212 -27.11 24.49 3.96
C SER A 212 -27.70 25.70 4.71
N THR A 213 -27.11 26.06 5.85
CA THR A 213 -27.37 27.29 6.61
C THR A 213 -27.11 28.56 5.80
N MET A 214 -26.05 28.65 4.99
CA MET A 214 -25.78 29.84 4.18
C MET A 214 -26.81 30.03 3.07
N LEU A 215 -27.27 28.93 2.46
CA LEU A 215 -28.38 28.96 1.50
C LEU A 215 -29.68 29.42 2.19
N LEU A 216 -30.01 28.87 3.36
CA LEU A 216 -31.19 29.26 4.14
C LEU A 216 -31.16 30.71 4.59
N VAL A 217 -30.01 31.22 5.03
CA VAL A 217 -29.82 32.64 5.38
C VAL A 217 -29.97 33.51 4.14
N GLY A 218 -29.39 33.13 3.00
CA GLY A 218 -29.56 33.84 1.73
C GLY A 218 -31.02 33.91 1.28
N LEU A 219 -31.75 32.79 1.34
CA LEU A 219 -33.17 32.72 1.04
C LEU A 219 -34.01 33.54 2.05
N GLY A 220 -33.66 33.49 3.33
CA GLY A 220 -34.31 34.27 4.38
C GLY A 220 -34.15 35.78 4.21
N LEU A 221 -32.93 36.24 3.92
CA LEU A 221 -32.62 37.65 3.64
C LEU A 221 -33.29 38.13 2.34
N GLY A 222 -33.25 37.32 1.28
CA GLY A 222 -33.93 37.59 0.02
C GLY A 222 -35.45 37.70 0.19
N GLY A 223 -36.05 36.78 0.95
CA GLY A 223 -37.46 36.83 1.32
C GLY A 223 -37.82 38.11 2.08
N LEU A 224 -37.05 38.48 3.10
CA LEU A 224 -37.27 39.70 3.88
C LEU A 224 -37.21 40.98 3.02
N ALA A 225 -36.26 41.05 2.09
CA ALA A 225 -36.12 42.19 1.18
C ALA A 225 -37.32 42.31 0.22
N VAL A 226 -37.82 41.19 -0.30
CA VAL A 226 -39.00 41.16 -1.16
C VAL A 226 -40.26 41.56 -0.39
N PHE A 227 -40.44 41.05 0.84
CA PHE A 227 -41.55 41.46 1.71
C PHE A 227 -41.49 42.96 2.02
N ARG A 228 -40.33 43.49 2.42
CA ARG A 228 -40.15 44.93 2.69
C ARG A 228 -40.50 45.80 1.49
N ARG A 229 -40.12 45.39 0.27
CA ARG A 229 -40.40 46.15 -0.96
C ARG A 229 -41.88 46.12 -1.35
N LYS A 230 -42.63 45.10 -0.95
CA LYS A 230 -44.07 44.94 -1.24
C LYS A 230 -44.95 45.77 -0.29
N PHE A 231 -44.48 46.07 0.92
CA PHE A 231 -45.20 46.86 1.93
C PHE A 231 -44.79 48.35 2.00
N GLN A 232 -43.84 48.79 1.16
CA GLN A 232 -43.46 50.21 1.01
C GLN A 232 -44.11 50.89 -0.21
N LYS A 233 -45.17 50.30 -0.78
CA LYS A 233 -46.08 50.95 -1.74
C LYS A 233 -47.43 51.16 -1.09
#